data_AF-A0A521YF79-F1
#
_entry.id   AF-A0A521YF79-F1
#
_cell.length_a   1.000
_cell.length_b   1.000
_cell.length_c   1.000
_cell.angle_alpha   90.00
_cell.angle_beta   90.00
_cell.angle_gamma   90.00
#
_symmetry.space_group_name_H-M   'P 1'
#
loop_
_entity.id
_entity.type
_entity.pdbx_description
1 polymer ?
#
loop_
_entity_poly.entity_id
_entity_poly.type
_entity_poly.pdbx_seq_one_letter_code
_entity_poly.pdbx_strand_id
1 'polypeptide(L)'
;MTAKNRPAGVFCIEGEKVGYFAFHGSPGTIRIGRKHIDLEHLGRLLEKRAQGKTLYFGSCSTVQVSDAELDQFKRTTGARVIAGFTKDVDWLESAAFDLLALRAFTHFARIDGARNWLRRNYPDLVSRNRFVLR
;
A
#
# COMPACT_ATOMS: atom_id res chain seq x y z
N MET A 1 6.90 25.39 4.83
CA MET A 1 8.35 25.07 4.85
C MET A 1 8.70 24.35 3.55
N THR A 2 9.25 25.13 2.61
CA THR A 2 10.01 24.80 1.38
C THR A 2 9.71 23.52 0.60
N ALA A 3 8.94 23.66 -0.48
CA ALA A 3 9.14 22.87 -1.70
C ALA A 3 10.47 23.32 -2.34
N LYS A 4 11.49 22.44 -2.39
CA LYS A 4 12.76 22.73 -3.08
C LYS A 4 13.17 21.52 -3.91
N ASN A 5 13.37 21.77 -5.20
CA ASN A 5 13.95 20.90 -6.25
C ASN A 5 13.37 19.50 -6.42
N ARG A 6 12.34 19.37 -7.26
CA ARG A 6 12.08 18.12 -7.99
C ARG A 6 12.61 18.27 -9.43
N PRO A 7 13.42 17.32 -9.94
CA PRO A 7 13.90 17.35 -11.32
C PRO A 7 12.71 17.41 -12.29
N ALA A 8 12.83 18.27 -13.31
CA ALA A 8 11.82 18.42 -14.35
C ALA A 8 11.59 17.05 -15.02
N GLY A 9 10.36 16.53 -14.93
CA GLY A 9 9.95 15.25 -15.52
C GLY A 9 9.35 14.23 -14.57
N VAL A 10 9.48 14.39 -13.24
CA VAL A 10 8.85 13.46 -12.28
C VAL A 10 7.46 13.97 -11.88
N PHE A 11 6.44 13.51 -12.61
CA PHE A 11 5.03 13.74 -12.27
C PHE A 11 4.63 12.85 -11.08
N CYS A 12 4.96 13.26 -9.86
CA CYS A 12 4.43 12.61 -8.66
C CYS A 12 2.91 12.77 -8.64
N ILE A 13 2.18 11.77 -8.16
CA ILE A 13 0.77 11.97 -7.78
C ILE A 13 0.79 13.10 -6.75
N GLU A 14 0.24 14.28 -7.01
CA GLU A 14 0.31 15.41 -6.07
C GLU A 14 -0.83 15.34 -5.03
N GLY A 15 -0.65 15.94 -3.85
CA GLY A 15 -1.68 16.03 -2.81
C GLY A 15 -1.73 14.87 -1.79
N GLU A 16 -1.81 13.62 -2.23
CA GLU A 16 -2.21 12.51 -1.34
C GLU A 16 -1.06 11.75 -0.66
N LYS A 17 -1.21 11.40 0.63
CA LYS A 17 -0.20 10.61 1.38
C LYS A 17 -0.28 9.10 1.07
N VAL A 18 -1.36 8.66 0.41
CA VAL A 18 -1.69 7.25 0.19
C VAL A 18 -2.06 7.01 -1.27
N GLY A 19 -1.57 5.92 -1.86
CA GLY A 19 -2.12 5.33 -3.08
C GLY A 19 -2.87 4.05 -2.71
N TYR A 20 -4.17 3.99 -2.96
CA TYR A 20 -5.03 2.87 -2.56
C TYR A 20 -5.46 2.04 -3.78
N PHE A 21 -5.22 0.73 -3.72
CA PHE A 21 -5.48 -0.24 -4.77
C PHE A 21 -6.50 -1.27 -4.27
N ALA A 22 -7.78 -1.01 -4.51
CA ALA A 22 -8.90 -1.88 -4.15
C ALA A 22 -9.32 -2.73 -5.34
N PHE A 23 -8.62 -3.84 -5.55
CA PHE A 23 -8.86 -4.75 -6.67
C PHE A 23 -8.94 -6.19 -6.18
N HIS A 24 -9.39 -7.11 -7.03
CA HIS A 24 -9.09 -8.51 -6.78
C HIS A 24 -7.57 -8.71 -6.79
N GLY A 25 -7.08 -9.52 -5.87
CA GLY A 25 -5.65 -9.77 -5.72
C GLY A 25 -5.33 -11.26 -5.73
N SER A 26 -4.07 -11.53 -6.01
CA SER A 26 -3.40 -12.82 -5.78
C SER A 26 -1.95 -12.48 -5.44
N PRO A 27 -1.13 -13.42 -4.90
CA PRO A 27 0.27 -13.16 -4.62
C PRO A 27 0.98 -12.41 -5.77
N GLY A 28 1.51 -11.22 -5.46
CA GLY A 28 2.27 -10.39 -6.40
C GLY A 28 1.45 -9.73 -7.51
N THR A 29 0.12 -9.78 -7.47
CA THR A 29 -0.73 -9.34 -8.60
C THR A 29 -1.99 -8.62 -8.13
N ILE A 30 -2.41 -7.61 -8.91
CA ILE A 30 -3.76 -7.02 -8.88
C ILE A 30 -4.49 -7.31 -10.18
N ARG A 31 -5.82 -7.39 -10.13
CA ARG A 31 -6.66 -7.66 -11.30
C ARG A 31 -7.52 -6.46 -11.67
N ILE A 32 -7.34 -5.94 -12.88
CA ILE A 32 -8.12 -4.83 -13.44
C ILE A 32 -8.96 -5.34 -14.60
N GLY A 33 -10.27 -5.49 -14.36
CA GLY A 33 -11.16 -6.19 -15.28
C GLY A 33 -10.71 -7.63 -15.51
N ARG A 34 -10.36 -7.96 -16.76
CA ARG A 34 -9.81 -9.28 -17.14
C ARG A 34 -8.28 -9.34 -17.16
N LYS A 35 -7.59 -8.23 -16.87
CA LYS A 35 -6.13 -8.16 -16.92
C LYS A 35 -5.53 -8.39 -15.53
N HIS A 36 -4.44 -9.12 -15.50
CA HIS A 36 -3.58 -9.29 -14.33
C HIS A 36 -2.38 -8.34 -14.49
N ILE A 37 -2.10 -7.56 -13.45
CA ILE A 37 -0.95 -6.66 -13.40
C ILE A 37 -0.12 -7.08 -12.19
N ASP A 38 1.05 -7.64 -12.46
CA ASP A 38 2.00 -7.99 -11.40
C ASP A 38 2.65 -6.74 -10.78
N LEU A 39 3.25 -6.92 -9.60
CA LEU A 39 3.93 -5.84 -8.88
C LEU A 39 5.10 -5.25 -9.68
N GLU A 40 5.80 -6.05 -10.48
CA GLU A 40 6.92 -5.55 -11.29
C GLU A 40 6.44 -4.55 -12.35
N HIS A 41 5.39 -4.91 -13.09
CA HIS A 41 4.72 -4.10 -14.09
C HIS A 41 4.10 -2.87 -13.44
N LEU A 42 3.34 -3.03 -12.35
CA LEU A 42 2.78 -1.90 -11.61
C LEU A 42 3.89 -0.95 -11.12
N GLY A 43 5.02 -1.51 -10.69
CA GLY A 43 6.19 -0.77 -10.24
C GLY A 43 6.74 0.11 -11.35
N ARG A 44 6.88 -0.44 -12.57
CA ARG A 44 7.27 0.33 -13.76
C ARG A 44 6.25 1.38 -14.16
N LEU A 45 4.95 1.12 -14.04
CA LEU A 45 3.92 2.13 -14.32
C LEU A 45 4.00 3.32 -13.36
N LEU A 46 4.32 3.04 -12.10
CA LEU A 46 4.43 4.06 -11.06
C LEU A 46 5.78 4.77 -11.03
N GLU A 47 6.88 4.15 -11.45
CA GLU A 47 8.24 4.71 -11.63
C GLU A 47 8.52 6.00 -10.84
N LYS A 48 8.89 5.85 -9.55
CA LYS A 48 9.20 6.97 -8.62
C LYS A 48 8.05 7.96 -8.32
N ARG A 49 6.88 7.84 -8.95
CA ARG A 49 5.72 8.72 -8.70
C ARG A 49 5.04 8.48 -7.35
N ALA A 50 5.43 7.42 -6.63
CA ALA A 50 4.97 7.13 -5.27
C ALA A 50 5.91 7.66 -4.17
N GLN A 51 6.84 8.56 -4.51
CA GLN A 51 7.85 9.08 -3.57
C GLN A 51 7.23 9.53 -2.24
N GLY A 52 7.62 8.89 -1.15
CA GLY A 52 7.18 9.24 0.22
C GLY A 52 5.77 8.80 0.59
N LYS A 53 5.02 8.15 -0.31
CA LYS A 53 3.64 7.71 -0.09
C LYS A 53 3.55 6.32 0.53
N THR A 54 2.43 6.06 1.20
CA THR A 54 2.01 4.69 1.52
C THR A 54 1.28 4.11 0.32
N LEU A 55 1.72 2.99 -0.23
CA LEU A 55 0.92 2.22 -1.19
C LEU A 55 0.15 1.16 -0.43
N TYR A 56 -1.17 1.24 -0.46
CA TYR A 56 -2.07 0.33 0.25
C TYR A 56 -2.84 -0.55 -0.73
N PHE A 57 -2.61 -1.85 -0.64
CA PHE A 57 -3.33 -2.89 -1.36
C PHE A 57 -4.50 -3.41 -0.52
N GLY A 58 -5.69 -2.88 -0.78
CA GLY A 58 -6.97 -3.42 -0.31
C GLY A 58 -7.39 -4.62 -1.16
N SER A 59 -6.45 -5.52 -1.41
CA SER A 59 -6.59 -6.65 -2.34
C SER A 59 -6.04 -7.93 -1.70
N CYS A 60 -6.77 -9.03 -1.91
CA CYS A 60 -6.43 -10.34 -1.34
C CYS A 60 -5.00 -10.76 -1.71
N SER A 61 -4.21 -11.15 -0.71
CA SER A 61 -2.89 -11.78 -0.87
C SER A 61 -1.85 -11.04 -1.72
N THR A 62 -2.10 -9.82 -2.22
CA THR A 62 -1.20 -9.15 -3.18
C THR A 62 0.20 -8.94 -2.62
N VAL A 63 0.32 -8.67 -1.31
CA VAL A 63 1.61 -8.48 -0.65
C VAL A 63 2.14 -9.77 -0.01
N GLN A 64 1.54 -10.93 -0.30
CA GLN A 64 2.02 -12.25 0.08
C GLN A 64 3.15 -12.70 -0.87
N VAL A 65 4.23 -11.94 -0.91
CA VAL A 65 5.41 -12.23 -1.72
C VAL A 65 6.68 -12.13 -0.87
N SER A 66 7.83 -12.45 -1.44
CA SER A 66 9.10 -12.37 -0.72
C SER A 66 9.43 -10.93 -0.31
N ASP A 67 10.18 -10.76 0.78
CA ASP A 67 10.66 -9.43 1.20
C ASP A 67 11.52 -8.77 0.10
N ALA A 68 12.32 -9.56 -0.63
CA ALA A 68 13.13 -9.07 -1.74
C ALA A 68 12.26 -8.45 -2.86
N GLU A 69 11.12 -9.08 -3.18
CA GLU A 69 10.18 -8.59 -4.19
C GLU A 69 9.47 -7.32 -3.74
N LEU A 70 8.97 -7.27 -2.49
CA LEU A 70 8.38 -6.06 -1.93
C LEU A 70 9.38 -4.91 -1.85
N ASP A 71 10.62 -5.19 -1.44
CA ASP A 71 11.68 -4.19 -1.39
C ASP A 71 12.02 -3.68 -2.78
N GLN A 72 12.03 -4.56 -3.79
CA GLN A 72 12.22 -4.14 -5.18
C GLN A 72 11.06 -3.26 -5.65
N PHE A 73 9.81 -3.65 -5.39
CA PHE A 73 8.64 -2.84 -5.72
C PHE A 73 8.67 -1.46 -5.05
N LYS A 74 9.00 -1.42 -3.76
CA LYS A 74 9.16 -0.19 -2.98
C LYS A 74 10.27 0.70 -3.55
N ARG A 75 11.42 0.12 -3.91
CA ARG A 75 12.52 0.84 -4.57
C ARG A 75 12.08 1.42 -5.92
N THR A 76 11.44 0.63 -6.78
CA THR A 76 11.01 1.06 -8.12
C THR A 76 9.98 2.19 -8.05
N THR A 77 9.01 2.08 -7.14
CA THR A 77 7.92 3.06 -6.98
C THR A 77 8.34 4.32 -6.21
N GLY A 78 9.36 4.24 -5.36
CA GLY A 78 9.73 5.29 -4.40
C GLY A 78 8.84 5.33 -3.15
N ALA A 79 7.97 4.33 -2.96
CA ALA A 79 7.06 4.27 -1.83
C ALA A 79 7.79 4.28 -0.49
N ARG A 80 7.22 4.96 0.50
CA ARG A 80 7.71 4.94 1.89
C ARG A 80 7.42 3.60 2.54
N VAL A 81 6.26 3.02 2.24
CA VAL A 81 5.77 1.76 2.81
C VAL A 81 4.76 1.14 1.86
N ILE A 82 4.76 -0.18 1.82
CA ILE A 82 3.77 -1.03 1.18
C ILE A 82 2.92 -1.65 2.28
N ALA A 83 1.61 -1.47 2.19
CA ALA A 83 0.64 -2.03 3.12
C ALA A 83 -0.34 -2.94 2.39
N GLY A 84 -0.83 -3.98 3.05
CA GLY A 84 -1.82 -4.88 2.46
C GLY A 84 -2.01 -6.17 3.23
N PHE A 85 -2.79 -7.07 2.66
CA PHE A 85 -3.10 -8.38 3.23
C PHE A 85 -2.21 -9.48 2.66
N THR A 86 -1.74 -10.37 3.52
CA THR A 86 -0.92 -11.54 3.13
C THR A 86 -1.74 -12.84 3.01
N LYS A 87 -3.06 -12.71 2.92
CA LYS A 87 -4.02 -13.79 2.72
C LYS A 87 -5.24 -13.28 1.98
N ASP A 88 -6.08 -14.21 1.57
CA ASP A 88 -7.43 -13.92 1.12
C ASP A 88 -8.26 -13.49 2.32
N VAL A 89 -8.99 -12.39 2.15
CA VAL A 89 -9.76 -11.73 3.20
C VAL A 89 -11.24 -11.67 2.81
N ASP A 90 -12.11 -11.71 3.81
CA ASP A 90 -13.54 -11.46 3.58
C ASP A 90 -13.73 -10.03 3.06
N TRP A 91 -14.57 -9.87 2.04
CA TRP A 91 -14.72 -8.58 1.36
C TRP A 91 -15.33 -7.49 2.27
N LEU A 92 -16.24 -7.86 3.18
CA LEU A 92 -16.91 -6.91 4.05
C LEU A 92 -15.99 -6.51 5.21
N GLU A 93 -15.32 -7.49 5.82
CA GLU A 93 -14.34 -7.23 6.88
C GLU A 93 -13.16 -6.38 6.36
N SER A 94 -12.62 -6.71 5.18
CA SER A 94 -11.53 -5.94 4.58
C SER A 94 -11.95 -4.53 4.19
N ALA A 95 -13.14 -4.32 3.61
CA ALA A 95 -13.64 -2.99 3.30
C ALA A 95 -13.81 -2.11 4.56
N ALA A 96 -14.28 -2.69 5.67
CA ALA A 96 -14.37 -1.98 6.95
C ALA A 96 -12.96 -1.62 7.47
N PHE A 97 -12.01 -2.55 7.37
CA PHE A 97 -10.62 -2.32 7.77
C PHE A 97 -9.92 -1.27 6.89
N ASP A 98 -10.25 -1.21 5.60
CA ASP A 98 -9.68 -0.24 4.66
C ASP A 98 -9.92 1.20 5.12
N LEU A 99 -11.12 1.50 5.62
CA LEU A 99 -11.45 2.82 6.16
C LEU A 99 -10.59 3.17 7.39
N LEU A 100 -10.32 2.20 8.27
CA LEU A 100 -9.47 2.38 9.45
C LEU A 100 -8.01 2.58 9.06
N ALA A 101 -7.51 1.80 8.10
CA ALA A 101 -6.16 1.92 7.57
C ALA A 101 -5.93 3.27 6.86
N LEU A 102 -6.86 3.69 6.00
CA LEU A 102 -6.83 4.97 5.31
C LEU A 102 -6.85 6.14 6.31
N ARG A 103 -7.68 6.08 7.36
CA ARG A 103 -7.64 7.05 8.46
C ARG A 103 -6.27 7.07 9.12
N ALA A 104 -5.70 5.93 9.45
CA ALA A 104 -4.40 5.86 10.10
C ALA A 104 -3.30 6.49 9.22
N PHE A 105 -3.28 6.19 7.92
CA PHE A 105 -2.26 6.69 7.00
C PHE A 105 -2.37 8.18 6.69
N THR A 106 -3.57 8.74 6.74
CA THR A 106 -3.78 10.18 6.52
C THR A 106 -3.56 11.00 7.79
N HIS A 107 -3.93 10.44 8.95
CA HIS A 107 -3.83 11.09 10.26
C HIS A 107 -2.40 11.11 10.83
N PHE A 108 -1.69 9.99 10.81
CA PHE A 108 -0.36 9.91 11.42
C PHE A 108 0.75 10.31 10.44
N ALA A 109 1.61 11.24 10.85
CA ALA A 109 2.79 11.62 10.05
C ALA A 109 3.79 10.47 9.90
N ARG A 110 4.05 9.75 11.00
CA ARG A 110 4.97 8.59 11.04
C ARG A 110 4.21 7.29 10.85
N ILE A 111 4.77 6.40 10.04
CA ILE A 111 4.15 5.10 9.78
C ILE A 111 4.08 4.22 11.03
N ASP A 112 5.05 4.34 11.94
CA ASP A 112 5.03 3.63 13.22
C ASP A 112 3.83 4.06 14.09
N GLY A 113 3.44 5.34 14.02
CA GLY A 113 2.24 5.85 14.69
C GLY A 113 0.97 5.19 14.16
N ALA A 114 0.83 5.11 12.84
CA ALA A 114 -0.28 4.40 12.19
C ALA A 114 -0.29 2.91 12.57
N ARG A 115 0.87 2.23 12.50
CA ARG A 115 1.02 0.81 12.87
C ARG A 115 0.60 0.56 14.32
N ASN A 116 1.10 1.38 15.25
CA ASN A 116 0.82 1.23 16.67
C ASN A 116 -0.64 1.51 16.99
N TRP A 117 -1.23 2.52 16.35
CA TRP A 117 -2.65 2.83 16.52
C TRP A 117 -3.55 1.71 16.02
N LEU A 118 -3.29 1.17 14.82
CA LEU A 118 -4.05 0.04 14.27
C LEU A 118 -3.94 -1.20 15.18
N ARG A 119 -2.72 -1.55 15.60
CA ARG A 119 -2.48 -2.72 16.48
C ARG A 119 -3.08 -2.56 17.87
N ARG A 120 -3.11 -1.34 18.42
CA ARG A 120 -3.67 -1.08 19.75
C ARG A 120 -5.20 -1.09 19.73
N ASN A 121 -5.82 -0.46 18.74
CA ASN A 121 -7.28 -0.26 18.72
C ASN A 121 -8.03 -1.39 18.01
N TYR A 122 -7.38 -2.08 17.06
CA TYR A 122 -7.99 -3.12 16.24
C TYR A 122 -7.08 -4.36 16.10
N PRO A 123 -6.55 -4.92 17.20
CA PRO A 123 -5.61 -6.05 17.16
C PRO A 123 -6.20 -7.28 16.43
N ASP A 124 -7.48 -7.55 16.63
CA ASP A 124 -8.17 -8.68 16.01
C ASP A 124 -8.25 -8.52 14.49
N LEU A 125 -8.63 -7.34 13.99
CA LEU A 125 -8.71 -7.09 12.56
C LEU A 125 -7.33 -7.13 11.90
N VAL A 126 -6.30 -6.60 12.56
CA VAL A 126 -4.91 -6.66 12.06
C VAL A 126 -4.43 -8.10 11.95
N SER A 127 -4.68 -8.92 12.98
CA SER A 127 -4.24 -10.31 13.03
C SER A 127 -5.04 -11.22 12.09
N ARG A 128 -6.38 -11.14 12.11
CA ARG A 128 -7.29 -11.98 11.29
C ARG A 128 -7.11 -11.75 9.80
N ASN A 129 -6.87 -10.50 9.39
CA ASN A 129 -6.61 -10.15 7.99
C ASN A 129 -5.13 -10.31 7.59
N ARG A 130 -4.25 -10.71 8.54
CA ARG A 130 -2.80 -10.77 8.36
C ARG A 130 -2.25 -9.52 7.66
N PHE A 131 -2.65 -8.37 8.17
CA PHE A 131 -2.29 -7.07 7.63
C PHE A 131 -0.84 -6.72 7.96
N VAL A 132 -0.10 -6.25 6.95
CA VAL A 132 1.32 -5.90 7.07
C VAL A 132 1.59 -4.48 6.58
N LEU A 133 2.67 -3.88 7.10
CA LEU A 133 3.25 -2.62 6.65
C LEU A 133 4.76 -2.84 6.49
N ARG A 134 5.23 -3.03 5.25
CA ARG A 134 6.64 -3.30 4.91
C ARG A 134 7.26 -2.16 4.07
#